data_AF-A0A1H5VNX4-F1
#
_entry.id   AF-A0A1H5VNX4-F1
#
_cell.length_a   1.000
_cell.length_b   1.000
_cell.length_c   1.000
_cell.angle_alpha   90.00
_cell.angle_beta   90.00
_cell.angle_gamma   90.00
#
_symmetry.space_group_name_H-M   'P 1'
#
loop_
_entity.id
_entity.type
_entity.pdbx_description
1 polymer ?
#
loop_
_entity_poly.entity_id
_entity_poly.type
_entity_poly.pdbx_seq_one_letter_code
_entity_poly.pdbx_strand_id
1 'polypeptide(L)'
;MKKVTKTEEINEVPKKILITLKNGQNIATKWFEDNEKEFISSEMTAKENQEYELILRQKHIDKSEVENWRIIKKRSAENIYVTKHGYKRLRERNGWNKKTADRMLIKIYNDGIDLKEISNTCKEWAMEVGRQHSDSDVYKIYGDKVYVFKYTTLITTLFIPANIIKKIKKG
;
A
#
# COMPACT_ATOMS: atom_id res chain seq x y z
N MET A 1 -14.29 -13.10 -2.24
CA MET A 1 -12.92 -12.53 -2.36
C MET A 1 -11.94 -13.68 -2.16
N LYS A 2 -10.91 -13.84 -3.01
CA LYS A 2 -9.87 -14.86 -2.78
C LYS A 2 -9.10 -14.53 -1.49
N LYS A 3 -8.78 -15.53 -0.67
CA LYS A 3 -7.97 -15.33 0.54
C LYS A 3 -6.55 -14.94 0.15
N VAL A 4 -5.99 -13.98 0.86
CA VAL A 4 -4.56 -13.64 0.74
C VAL A 4 -3.73 -14.67 1.50
N THR A 5 -2.59 -15.05 0.94
CA THR A 5 -1.76 -16.17 1.46
C THR A 5 -0.33 -15.78 1.75
N LYS A 6 0.11 -14.61 1.27
CA LYS A 6 1.49 -14.14 1.37
C LYS A 6 1.57 -12.67 1.71
N THR A 7 2.64 -12.28 2.42
CA THR A 7 3.02 -10.90 2.65
C THR A 7 4.33 -10.60 1.94
N GLU A 8 4.45 -9.42 1.32
CA GLU A 8 5.65 -8.95 0.64
C GLU A 8 5.94 -7.49 0.98
N GLU A 9 7.21 -7.11 1.07
CA GLU A 9 7.58 -5.70 1.20
C GLU A 9 7.43 -5.00 -0.15
N ILE A 10 6.59 -3.97 -0.21
CA ILE A 10 6.25 -3.30 -1.48
C ILE A 10 7.44 -2.59 -2.13
N ASN A 11 8.52 -2.35 -1.40
CA ASN A 11 9.73 -1.74 -1.95
C ASN A 11 10.69 -2.79 -2.53
N GLU A 12 10.46 -4.07 -2.26
CA GLU A 12 11.28 -5.19 -2.75
C GLU A 12 10.67 -5.86 -3.98
N VAL A 13 9.47 -5.45 -4.42
CA VAL A 13 8.83 -6.03 -5.60
C VAL A 13 9.33 -5.37 -6.89
N PRO A 14 9.41 -6.12 -8.01
CA PRO A 14 9.69 -5.54 -9.31
C PRO A 14 8.72 -4.42 -9.65
N LYS A 15 9.21 -3.40 -10.33
CA LYS A 15 8.44 -2.24 -10.79
C LYS A 15 8.73 -1.93 -12.25
N LYS A 16 7.88 -1.12 -12.87
CA LYS A 16 8.08 -0.57 -14.21
C LYS A 16 7.63 0.88 -14.22
N ILE A 17 8.15 1.64 -15.17
CA ILE A 17 7.72 3.02 -15.37
C ILE A 17 6.72 3.01 -16.52
N LEU A 18 5.53 3.54 -16.29
CA LEU A 18 4.58 3.88 -17.35
C LEU A 18 4.78 5.35 -17.68
N ILE A 19 5.00 5.65 -18.95
CA ILE A 19 5.19 6.99 -19.47
C ILE A 19 4.02 7.28 -20.42
N THR A 20 3.34 8.39 -20.17
CA THR A 20 2.26 8.90 -21.01
C THR A 20 2.84 10.02 -21.86
N LEU A 21 2.67 9.92 -23.17
CA LEU A 21 3.08 10.95 -24.11
C LEU A 21 1.95 11.97 -24.32
N LYS A 22 2.30 13.16 -24.81
CA LYS A 22 1.35 14.25 -25.12
C LYS A 22 0.27 13.87 -26.14
N ASN A 23 0.58 12.91 -27.02
CA ASN A 23 -0.37 12.37 -27.99
C ASN A 23 -1.32 11.30 -27.39
N GLY A 24 -1.24 11.03 -26.08
CA GLY A 24 -2.05 10.04 -25.38
C GLY A 24 -1.52 8.60 -25.43
N GLN A 25 -0.43 8.34 -26.16
CA GLN A 25 0.18 7.01 -26.20
C GLN A 25 0.89 6.68 -24.88
N ASN A 26 0.79 5.42 -24.47
CA ASN A 26 1.51 4.90 -23.31
C ASN A 26 2.67 4.01 -23.75
N ILE A 27 3.84 4.22 -23.15
CA ILE A 27 4.99 3.31 -23.24
C ILE A 27 5.36 2.84 -21.83
N ALA A 28 6.00 1.67 -21.75
CA ALA A 28 6.45 1.14 -20.47
C ALA A 28 7.84 0.53 -20.59
N THR A 29 8.61 0.65 -19.51
CA THR A 29 9.84 -0.12 -19.34
C THR A 29 9.51 -1.61 -19.16
N LYS A 30 10.54 -2.46 -19.27
CA LYS A 30 10.47 -3.81 -18.68
C LYS A 30 10.33 -3.70 -17.15
N TRP A 31 9.93 -4.81 -16.52
CA TRP A 31 9.99 -4.90 -15.07
C TRP A 31 11.46 -4.92 -14.62
N PHE A 32 11.78 -4.13 -13.59
CA PHE A 32 13.10 -4.03 -12.98
C PHE A 32 12.99 -3.95 -11.45
N GLU A 33 14.07 -4.27 -10.76
CA GLU A 33 14.16 -4.17 -9.30
C GLU A 33 14.88 -2.89 -8.90
N ASP A 34 14.39 -2.24 -7.85
CA ASP A 34 15.10 -1.14 -7.18
C ASP A 34 14.47 -0.89 -5.80
N ASN A 35 15.32 -1.08 -4.79
CA ASN A 35 14.98 -1.09 -3.37
C ASN A 35 15.47 0.17 -2.63
N GLU A 36 16.00 1.18 -3.35
CA GLU A 36 16.61 2.37 -2.76
C GLU A 36 15.59 3.26 -2.05
N LYS A 37 14.34 3.30 -2.53
CA LYS A 37 13.31 4.17 -1.94
C LYS A 37 12.83 3.66 -0.58
N GLU A 38 13.16 4.42 0.46
CA GLU A 38 12.59 4.22 1.80
C GLU A 38 11.20 4.87 1.95
N PHE A 39 10.97 5.98 1.25
CA PHE A 39 9.75 6.78 1.34
C PHE A 39 9.10 6.99 -0.03
N ILE A 40 7.82 7.37 -0.02
CA ILE A 40 7.12 7.82 -1.22
C ILE A 40 7.70 9.20 -1.59
N SER A 41 8.49 9.24 -2.66
CA SER A 41 9.01 10.48 -3.26
C SER A 41 8.43 10.63 -4.67
N SER A 42 8.14 11.87 -5.06
CA SER A 42 7.81 12.26 -6.43
C SER A 42 9.02 12.24 -7.37
N GLU A 43 10.24 12.19 -6.81
CA GLU A 43 11.48 12.14 -7.59
C GLU A 43 11.85 10.70 -7.92
N MET A 44 12.43 10.48 -9.10
CA MET A 44 12.97 9.17 -9.49
C MET A 44 14.22 8.83 -8.68
N THR A 45 14.42 7.54 -8.36
CA THR A 45 15.74 7.05 -7.97
C THR A 45 16.72 7.12 -9.14
N ALA A 46 18.01 6.95 -8.86
CA ALA A 46 19.02 6.84 -9.92
C ALA A 46 18.69 5.69 -10.89
N LYS A 47 18.24 4.54 -10.36
CA LYS A 47 17.87 3.38 -11.16
C LYS A 47 16.59 3.61 -11.97
N GLU A 48 15.56 4.22 -11.38
CA GLU A 48 14.35 4.59 -12.11
C GLU A 48 14.67 5.57 -13.25
N ASN A 49 15.52 6.57 -12.99
CA ASN A 49 15.94 7.50 -14.03
C ASN A 49 16.73 6.81 -15.14
N GLN A 50 17.63 5.88 -14.81
CA GLN A 50 18.35 5.08 -15.81
C GLN A 50 17.39 4.30 -16.73
N GLU A 51 16.39 3.63 -16.17
CA GLU A 51 15.41 2.86 -16.95
C GLU A 51 14.49 3.77 -17.78
N TYR A 52 14.15 4.96 -17.27
CA TYR A 52 13.39 5.99 -17.98
C TYR A 52 14.14 6.50 -19.21
N GLU A 53 15.39 6.91 -19.06
CA GLU A 53 16.21 7.39 -20.19
C GLU A 53 16.44 6.30 -21.24
N LEU A 54 16.64 5.06 -20.79
CA LEU A 54 16.87 3.92 -21.68
C LEU A 54 15.67 3.68 -22.61
N ILE A 55 14.44 3.69 -22.08
CA ILE A 55 13.25 3.44 -22.91
C ILE A 55 12.97 4.59 -23.87
N LEU A 56 13.19 5.85 -23.47
CA LEU A 56 13.05 7.00 -24.38
C LEU A 56 14.04 6.91 -25.53
N ARG A 57 15.31 6.61 -25.24
CA ARG A 57 16.36 6.42 -26.26
C ARG A 57 16.03 5.29 -27.22
N GLN A 58 15.58 4.13 -26.70
CA GLN A 58 15.22 2.97 -27.51
C GLN A 58 14.02 3.22 -28.43
N LYS A 59 13.10 4.10 -28.00
CA LYS A 59 11.89 4.43 -28.75
C LYS A 59 12.04 5.70 -29.59
N HIS A 60 13.21 6.35 -29.55
CA HIS A 60 13.48 7.62 -30.22
C HIS A 60 12.47 8.71 -29.83
N ILE A 61 12.16 8.81 -28.53
CA ILE A 61 11.21 9.78 -27.99
C ILE A 61 11.96 10.91 -27.32
N ASP A 62 11.63 12.15 -27.67
CA ASP A 62 12.15 13.33 -27.00
C ASP A 62 11.45 13.54 -25.64
N LYS A 63 12.19 14.00 -24.64
CA LYS A 63 11.62 14.26 -23.31
C LYS A 63 10.48 15.27 -23.33
N SER A 64 10.51 16.23 -24.25
CA SER A 64 9.46 17.23 -24.43
C SER A 64 8.13 16.64 -24.91
N GLU A 65 8.13 15.42 -25.44
CA GLU A 65 6.93 14.68 -25.83
C GLU A 65 6.27 13.96 -24.65
N VAL A 66 6.97 13.85 -23.51
CA VAL A 66 6.44 13.21 -22.31
C VAL A 66 5.49 14.16 -21.58
N GLU A 67 4.28 13.70 -21.34
CA GLU A 67 3.27 14.41 -20.56
C GLU A 67 3.43 14.09 -19.06
N ASN A 68 3.51 12.82 -18.71
CA ASN A 68 3.72 12.37 -17.34
C ASN A 68 4.31 10.96 -17.28
N TRP A 69 4.71 10.56 -16.08
CA TRP A 69 5.15 9.20 -15.79
C TRP A 69 4.66 8.75 -14.42
N ARG A 70 4.58 7.44 -14.22
CA ARG A 70 4.26 6.83 -12.93
C ARG A 70 4.94 5.49 -12.74
N ILE A 71 5.28 5.18 -11.48
CA ILE A 71 5.81 3.88 -11.08
C ILE A 71 4.67 2.90 -10.85
N ILE A 72 4.72 1.77 -11.56
CA ILE A 72 3.83 0.64 -11.35
C ILE A 72 4.61 -0.47 -10.68
N LYS A 73 4.15 -0.93 -9.52
CA LYS A 73 4.74 -2.04 -8.78
C LYS A 73 4.02 -3.34 -9.12
N LYS A 74 4.76 -4.43 -9.29
CA LYS A 74 4.22 -5.75 -9.61
C LYS A 74 3.47 -6.28 -8.38
N ARG A 75 2.15 -6.42 -8.52
CA ARG A 75 1.27 -6.85 -7.43
C ARG A 75 0.44 -8.06 -7.83
N SER A 76 0.19 -8.94 -6.87
CA SER A 76 -0.80 -10.02 -6.93
C SER A 76 -1.95 -9.69 -6.00
N ALA A 77 -3.18 -9.97 -6.43
CA ALA A 77 -4.36 -9.84 -5.58
C ALA A 77 -4.37 -10.85 -4.42
N GLU A 78 -3.53 -11.88 -4.48
CA GLU A 78 -3.40 -12.92 -3.45
C GLU A 78 -2.35 -12.56 -2.37
N ASN A 79 -1.72 -11.39 -2.49
CA ASN A 79 -0.67 -10.93 -1.59
C ASN A 79 -1.08 -9.67 -0.82
N ILE A 80 -0.65 -9.59 0.43
CA ILE A 80 -0.58 -8.35 1.19
C ILE A 80 0.77 -7.70 0.94
N TYR A 81 0.74 -6.39 0.74
CA TYR A 81 1.94 -5.58 0.59
C TYR A 81 2.15 -4.69 1.81
N VAL A 82 3.40 -4.55 2.26
CA VAL A 82 3.71 -3.69 3.42
C VAL A 82 4.80 -2.72 3.02
N THR A 83 4.61 -1.44 3.32
CA THR A 83 5.66 -0.42 3.16
C THR A 83 6.71 -0.55 4.26
N LYS A 84 7.94 -0.07 4.02
CA LYS A 84 8.93 0.12 5.10
C LYS A 84 8.35 0.90 6.28
N HIS A 85 7.58 1.95 5.97
CA HIS A 85 6.82 2.71 6.97
C HIS A 85 5.81 1.84 7.73
N GLY A 86 5.05 1.00 7.04
CA GLY A 86 4.10 0.06 7.64
C GLY A 86 4.76 -0.89 8.63
N TYR A 87 5.89 -1.50 8.26
CA TYR A 87 6.67 -2.34 9.18
C TYR A 87 7.18 -1.55 10.39
N LYS A 88 7.69 -0.32 10.17
CA LYS A 88 8.09 0.57 11.27
C LYS A 88 6.93 0.83 12.23
N ARG A 89 5.73 1.13 11.73
CA ARG A 89 4.52 1.35 12.55
C ARG A 89 4.09 0.11 13.30
N LEU A 90 4.16 -1.07 12.69
CA LEU A 90 3.84 -2.33 13.37
C LEU A 90 4.84 -2.63 14.49
N ARG A 91 6.13 -2.32 14.30
CA ARG A 91 7.12 -2.43 15.37
C ARG A 91 6.81 -1.47 16.52
N GLU A 92 6.55 -0.20 16.21
CA GLU A 92 6.28 0.85 17.20
C GLU A 92 4.98 0.60 17.98
N ARG A 93 3.90 0.21 17.29
CA ARG A 93 2.54 0.18 17.87
C ARG A 93 2.11 -1.22 18.31
N ASN A 94 2.72 -2.27 17.77
CA ASN A 94 2.39 -3.64 18.12
C ASN A 94 3.55 -4.38 18.81
N GLY A 95 4.78 -3.84 18.76
CA GLY A 95 5.98 -4.57 19.20
C GLY A 95 6.37 -5.71 18.27
N TRP A 96 5.85 -5.74 17.03
CA TRP A 96 6.07 -6.86 16.11
C TRP A 96 7.35 -6.69 15.30
N ASN A 97 8.12 -7.77 15.18
CA ASN A 97 9.14 -7.91 14.15
C ASN A 97 8.53 -8.29 12.79
N LYS A 98 9.31 -8.21 11.69
CA LYS A 98 8.85 -8.47 10.31
C LYS A 98 8.14 -9.83 10.18
N LYS A 99 8.74 -10.90 10.70
CA LYS A 99 8.17 -12.26 10.68
C LYS A 99 6.80 -12.35 11.38
N THR A 100 6.67 -11.75 12.57
CA THR A 100 5.39 -11.73 13.29
C THR A 100 4.36 -10.88 12.56
N ALA A 101 4.77 -9.72 12.04
CA ALA A 101 3.93 -8.85 11.23
C ALA A 101 3.36 -9.59 10.01
N ASP A 102 4.20 -10.28 9.24
CA ASP A 102 3.80 -10.97 8.02
C ASP A 102 2.71 -12.02 8.29
N ARG A 103 2.90 -12.84 9.33
CA ARG A 103 1.90 -13.84 9.76
C ARG A 103 0.61 -13.18 10.26
N MET A 104 0.73 -12.14 11.08
CA MET A 104 -0.44 -11.50 11.67
C MET A 104 -1.27 -10.74 10.63
N LEU A 105 -0.63 -10.10 9.65
CA LEU A 105 -1.34 -9.36 8.61
C LEU A 105 -2.20 -10.28 7.73
N ILE A 106 -1.71 -11.47 7.39
CA ILE A 106 -2.50 -12.48 6.66
C ILE A 106 -3.77 -12.83 7.45
N LYS A 107 -3.62 -13.09 8.75
CA LYS A 107 -4.76 -13.37 9.64
C LYS A 107 -5.73 -12.19 9.72
N ILE A 108 -5.21 -10.97 9.95
CA ILE A 108 -6.01 -9.76 10.12
C ILE A 108 -6.77 -9.41 8.84
N TYR A 109 -6.14 -9.53 7.68
CA TYR A 109 -6.77 -9.18 6.42
C TYR A 109 -7.90 -10.16 6.07
N ASN A 110 -7.70 -11.46 6.31
CA ASN A 110 -8.69 -12.48 6.02
C ASN A 110 -9.81 -12.56 7.06
N ASP A 111 -9.46 -12.47 8.35
CA ASP A 111 -10.36 -12.82 9.46
C ASP A 111 -10.67 -11.62 10.39
N GLY A 112 -10.07 -10.45 10.16
CA GLY A 112 -10.37 -9.24 10.91
C GLY A 112 -11.77 -8.71 10.58
N ILE A 113 -12.42 -8.10 11.58
CA ILE A 113 -13.76 -7.55 11.42
C ILE A 113 -13.67 -6.37 10.45
N ASP A 114 -14.51 -6.35 9.41
CA ASP A 114 -14.56 -5.21 8.51
C ASP A 114 -15.20 -4.03 9.23
N LEU A 115 -14.59 -2.86 9.15
CA LEU A 115 -15.19 -1.65 9.73
C LEU A 115 -16.59 -1.38 9.13
N LYS A 116 -16.85 -1.82 7.89
CA LYS A 116 -18.16 -1.74 7.24
C LYS A 116 -19.25 -2.52 7.97
N GLU A 117 -18.88 -3.57 8.71
CA GLU A 117 -19.79 -4.46 9.43
C GLU A 117 -20.15 -3.95 10.84
N ILE A 118 -19.49 -2.88 11.32
CA ILE A 118 -19.70 -2.36 12.68
C ILE A 118 -20.57 -1.09 12.67
N SER A 119 -21.21 -0.82 13.81
CA SER A 119 -22.06 0.36 14.08
C SER A 119 -21.46 1.70 13.59
N ASN A 120 -22.35 2.61 13.16
CA ASN A 120 -22.00 3.89 12.54
C ASN A 120 -21.04 4.76 13.39
N THR A 121 -21.14 4.72 14.72
CA THR A 121 -20.25 5.51 15.59
C THR A 121 -18.79 5.05 15.56
N CYS A 122 -18.52 3.76 15.34
CA CYS A 122 -17.15 3.26 15.20
C CYS A 122 -16.58 3.62 13.82
N LYS A 123 -17.46 3.64 12.80
CA LYS A 123 -17.11 4.11 11.46
C LYS A 123 -16.66 5.55 11.52
N GLU A 124 -17.48 6.47 12.07
CA GLU A 124 -17.17 7.89 12.21
C GLU A 124 -15.78 8.15 12.81
N TRP A 125 -15.46 7.50 13.94
CA TRP A 125 -14.13 7.63 14.56
C TRP A 125 -13.00 7.15 13.62
N ALA A 126 -13.16 5.98 13.00
CA ALA A 126 -12.13 5.45 12.11
C ALA A 126 -12.00 6.25 10.80
N MET A 127 -13.10 6.86 10.31
CA MET A 127 -13.06 7.81 9.18
C MET A 127 -12.27 9.07 9.55
N GLU A 128 -12.52 9.59 10.76
CA GLU A 128 -11.92 10.83 11.26
C GLU A 128 -10.41 10.71 11.51
N VAL A 129 -9.96 9.55 12.00
CA VAL A 129 -8.51 9.25 12.14
C VAL A 129 -7.88 8.89 10.80
N GLY A 130 -8.65 8.35 9.86
CA GLY A 130 -8.18 7.91 8.55
C GLY A 130 -7.79 9.04 7.59
N ARG A 131 -8.29 10.28 7.77
CA ARG A 131 -8.15 11.46 6.87
C ARG A 131 -7.55 11.14 5.50
N GLN A 132 -8.31 10.36 4.75
CA GLN A 132 -8.33 10.11 3.31
C GLN A 132 -9.15 8.83 3.15
N HIS A 133 -10.43 8.99 2.84
CA HIS A 133 -11.28 7.88 2.41
C HIS A 133 -11.25 7.81 0.90
N SER A 134 -10.71 6.71 0.38
CA SER A 134 -11.05 6.22 -0.94
C SER A 134 -11.92 4.98 -0.79
N ASP A 135 -12.83 4.75 -1.74
CA ASP A 135 -13.65 3.53 -1.79
C ASP A 135 -12.81 2.24 -1.82
N SER A 136 -11.52 2.37 -2.16
CA SER A 136 -10.55 1.28 -2.21
C SER A 136 -9.88 0.93 -0.88
N ASP A 137 -10.15 1.69 0.19
CA ASP A 137 -9.54 1.44 1.49
C ASP A 137 -10.27 0.33 2.26
N VAL A 138 -9.50 -0.58 2.83
CA VAL A 138 -9.96 -1.72 3.63
C VAL A 138 -9.50 -1.51 5.06
N TYR A 139 -10.45 -1.50 5.99
CA TYR A 139 -10.22 -1.29 7.41
C TYR A 139 -10.55 -2.57 8.16
N LYS A 140 -9.54 -3.17 8.79
CA LYS A 140 -9.71 -4.40 9.56
C LYS A 140 -9.46 -4.14 11.04
N ILE A 141 -10.41 -4.52 11.88
CA ILE A 141 -10.27 -4.45 13.32
C ILE A 141 -9.77 -5.79 13.84
N TYR A 142 -8.73 -5.73 14.68
CA TYR A 142 -8.22 -6.89 15.38
C TYR A 142 -7.66 -6.49 16.75
N GLY A 143 -8.29 -7.01 17.80
CA GLY A 143 -7.98 -6.64 19.18
C GLY A 143 -8.38 -5.19 19.49
N ASP A 144 -7.40 -4.39 19.89
CA ASP A 144 -7.52 -2.98 20.26
C ASP A 144 -7.07 -2.03 19.14
N LYS A 145 -6.90 -2.54 17.92
CA LYS A 145 -6.32 -1.79 16.80
C LYS A 145 -7.14 -1.91 15.52
N VAL A 146 -7.07 -0.86 14.71
CA VAL A 146 -7.54 -0.84 13.32
C VAL A 146 -6.35 -0.80 12.37
N TYR A 147 -6.37 -1.66 11.36
CA TYR A 147 -5.34 -1.80 10.34
C TYR A 147 -5.91 -1.24 9.04
N VAL A 148 -5.21 -0.25 8.48
CA VAL A 148 -5.66 0.49 7.30
C VAL A 148 -4.87 0.00 6.10
N PHE A 149 -5.57 -0.61 5.16
CA PHE A 149 -5.03 -1.06 3.90
C PHE A 149 -5.58 -0.21 2.76
N LYS A 150 -4.72 0.17 1.82
CA LYS A 150 -5.14 0.66 0.51
C LYS A 150 -5.09 -0.52 -0.47
N TYR A 151 -6.26 -1.01 -0.89
CA TYR A 151 -6.40 -2.32 -1.53
C TYR A 151 -5.84 -3.46 -0.64
N THR A 152 -4.73 -4.07 -1.03
CA THR A 152 -4.00 -5.09 -0.25
C THR A 152 -2.70 -4.55 0.37
N THR A 153 -2.45 -3.23 0.32
CA THR A 153 -1.23 -2.63 0.87
C THR A 153 -1.48 -2.02 2.24
N LEU A 154 -0.83 -2.52 3.29
CA LEU A 154 -0.88 -1.90 4.62
C LEU A 154 -0.19 -0.53 4.60
N ILE A 155 -0.95 0.49 4.98
CA ILE A 155 -0.47 1.86 5.11
C ILE A 155 -0.09 2.14 6.57
N THR A 156 -0.97 1.80 7.51
CA THR A 156 -0.77 2.09 8.94
C THR A 156 -1.65 1.24 9.85
N THR A 157 -1.38 1.30 11.16
CA THR A 157 -2.15 0.65 12.23
C THR A 157 -2.43 1.66 13.33
N LEU A 158 -3.63 1.73 13.90
CA LEU A 158 -4.01 2.76 14.88
C LEU A 158 -4.67 2.11 16.10
N PHE A 159 -4.43 2.68 17.29
CA PHE A 159 -5.13 2.26 18.50
C PHE A 159 -6.58 2.74 18.47
N ILE A 160 -7.48 1.87 18.89
CA ILE A 160 -8.90 2.18 19.07
C ILE A 160 -9.10 2.68 20.51
N PRO A 161 -9.68 3.88 20.71
CA PRO A 161 -10.05 4.37 22.03
C PRO A 161 -10.95 3.37 22.77
N ALA A 162 -10.71 3.21 24.07
CA ALA A 162 -11.39 2.19 24.89
C ALA A 162 -12.93 2.32 24.89
N ASN A 163 -13.45 3.55 24.80
CA ASN A 163 -14.88 3.83 24.68
C ASN A 163 -15.48 3.30 23.37
N ILE A 164 -14.70 3.28 22.28
CA ILE A 164 -15.10 2.72 20.99
C ILE A 164 -15.04 1.19 21.04
N ILE A 165 -13.96 0.59 21.58
CA ILE A 165 -13.83 -0.88 21.73
C ILE A 165 -15.03 -1.48 22.48
N LYS A 166 -15.48 -0.83 23.56
CA LYS A 166 -16.65 -1.30 24.34
C LYS A 166 -17.93 -1.35 23.51
N LYS A 167 -18.08 -0.48 22.51
CA LYS A 167 -19.23 -0.48 21.60
C LYS A 167 -19.14 -1.57 20.55
N ILE A 168 -17.92 -1.88 20.07
CA ILE A 168 -17.67 -2.97 19.12
C ILE A 168 -18.00 -4.34 19.73
N LYS A 169 -17.61 -4.58 20.99
CA LYS A 169 -17.83 -5.88 21.68
C LYS A 169 -19.28 -6.15 22.13
N LYS A 170 -20.16 -5.15 22.04
CA LYS A 170 -21.55 -5.22 22.52
C LYS A 170 -22.58 -5.43 21.39
N GLY A 171 -22.15 -5.38 20.13
CA GLY A 171 -22.95 -5.76 18.97
C GLY A 171 -22.49 -7.10 18.45
#